data_AF-A0A971EKH6-F1
#
_entry.id   AF-A0A971EKH6-F1
#
_cell.length_a   1.000
_cell.length_b   1.000
_cell.length_c   1.000
_cell.angle_alpha   90.00
_cell.angle_beta   90.00
_cell.angle_gamma   90.00
#
_symmetry.space_group_name_H-M   'P 1'
#
loop_
_entity.id
_entity.type
_entity.pdbx_description
1 polymer ?
#
loop_
_entity_poly.entity_id
_entity_poly.type
_entity_poly.pdbx_seq_one_letter_code
_entity_poly.pdbx_strand_id
1 'polypeptide(L)'
;MNRHEFYRPLVERTLVNYQVQYLARRYDFGKESLVARLLVEEINRRMEETESILGIERVKPFELYVQKAQNHARLPLFCPDYLEPILGGGDFSMARKLILERCLQSYLLGYPRGSQADLVRIIDPWSPVRKKGPSRYIDQLCQATMPYSKTDAVSWDRMIEQINPRLPTDRLQAPDLLAPGRVLKELAEFVAAEAGLGRVVARQLVEEVIALRNICCPRTKELKPYEMPLIVTHVSARLSEDVSTRFRQLTSVIITVWNPEELDRQPDTVPGFLAQLKRRIVRVCFEAYRQNGLLTLMEL
;
A
#
# COMPACT_ATOMS: atom_id res chain seq x y z
N MET A 1 -20.87 15.03 9.68
CA MET A 1 -20.02 14.58 8.55
C MET A 1 -20.32 13.11 8.33
N ASN A 2 -20.71 12.71 7.11
CA ASN A 2 -21.09 11.33 6.82
C ASN A 2 -19.85 10.42 6.95
N ARG A 3 -19.94 9.28 7.66
CA ARG A 3 -18.82 8.33 7.80
C ARG A 3 -18.30 7.87 6.44
N HIS A 4 -19.20 7.73 5.47
CA HIS A 4 -18.85 7.42 4.08
C HIS A 4 -17.97 8.48 3.44
N GLU A 5 -18.25 9.77 3.66
CA GLU A 5 -17.42 10.85 3.11
C GLU A 5 -16.05 10.92 3.77
N PHE A 6 -15.98 10.64 5.07
CA PHE A 6 -14.71 10.67 5.81
C PHE A 6 -13.76 9.55 5.36
N TYR A 7 -14.24 8.31 5.20
CA TYR A 7 -13.41 7.17 4.79
C TYR A 7 -13.33 6.96 3.27
N ARG A 8 -14.07 7.74 2.49
CA ARG A 8 -14.05 7.72 1.03
C ARG A 8 -12.63 7.69 0.42
N PRO A 9 -11.67 8.50 0.90
CA PRO A 9 -10.31 8.49 0.36
C PRO A 9 -9.63 7.12 0.42
N LEU A 10 -9.87 6.34 1.48
CA LEU A 10 -9.30 4.99 1.61
C LEU A 10 -9.94 4.00 0.64
N VAL A 11 -11.25 4.09 0.43
CA VAL A 11 -11.99 3.24 -0.51
C VAL A 11 -11.60 3.54 -1.96
N GLU A 12 -11.23 4.79 -2.27
CA GLU A 12 -10.90 5.24 -3.63
C GLU A 12 -9.43 5.01 -4.02
N ARG A 13 -8.56 4.62 -3.07
CA ARG A 13 -7.14 4.31 -3.31
C ARG A 13 -6.94 2.86 -3.74
N THR A 14 -7.62 2.47 -4.80
CA THR A 14 -7.50 1.13 -5.39
C THR A 14 -6.64 1.16 -6.65
N LEU A 15 -6.05 0.01 -6.98
CA LEU A 15 -5.36 -0.20 -8.25
C LEU A 15 -6.26 0.16 -9.44
N VAL A 16 -7.51 -0.31 -9.41
CA VAL A 16 -8.50 -0.04 -10.46
C VAL A 16 -8.72 1.46 -10.62
N ASN A 17 -8.95 2.20 -9.53
CA ASN A 17 -9.15 3.64 -9.64
C ASN A 17 -7.89 4.34 -10.18
N TYR A 18 -6.71 3.95 -9.73
CA TYR A 18 -5.45 4.50 -10.25
C TYR A 18 -5.30 4.29 -11.76
N GLN A 19 -5.55 3.08 -12.26
CA GLN A 19 -5.50 2.77 -13.69
C GLN A 19 -6.58 3.50 -14.49
N VAL A 20 -7.82 3.60 -13.98
CA VAL A 20 -8.89 4.37 -14.63
C VAL A 20 -8.51 5.85 -14.76
N GLN A 21 -7.96 6.45 -13.70
CA GLN A 21 -7.50 7.84 -13.76
C GLN A 21 -6.26 8.02 -14.65
N TYR A 22 -5.45 6.98 -14.84
CA TYR A 22 -4.39 7.00 -15.84
C TYR A 22 -4.97 7.02 -17.26
N LEU A 23 -5.94 6.15 -17.56
CA LEU A 23 -6.61 6.10 -18.85
C LEU A 23 -7.35 7.41 -19.17
N ALA A 24 -8.01 8.01 -18.18
CA ALA A 24 -8.69 9.30 -18.34
C ALA A 24 -7.76 10.46 -18.72
N ARG A 25 -6.48 10.39 -18.33
CA ARG A 25 -5.48 11.42 -18.64
C ARG A 25 -4.71 11.18 -19.95
N ARG A 26 -4.69 9.94 -20.45
CA ARG A 26 -3.86 9.53 -21.60
C ARG A 26 -4.62 9.08 -22.84
N TYR A 27 -5.86 8.64 -22.69
CA TYR A 27 -6.65 8.01 -23.75
C TYR A 27 -8.05 8.65 -23.90
N ASP A 28 -8.22 9.89 -23.43
CA ASP A 28 -9.46 10.69 -23.54
C ASP A 28 -10.73 10.04 -22.97
N PHE A 29 -10.60 9.03 -22.09
CA PHE A 29 -11.74 8.52 -21.35
C PHE A 29 -12.25 9.57 -20.35
N GLY A 30 -13.58 9.64 -20.17
CA GLY A 30 -14.14 10.45 -19.10
C GLY A 30 -13.65 10.01 -17.71
N LYS A 31 -13.50 10.95 -16.76
CA LYS A 31 -13.02 10.69 -15.38
C LYS A 31 -13.86 9.62 -14.63
N GLU A 32 -15.13 9.48 -15.01
CA GLU A 32 -16.09 8.51 -14.47
C GLU A 32 -16.47 7.41 -15.47
N SER A 33 -15.65 7.21 -16.52
CA SER A 33 -15.94 6.24 -17.58
C SER A 33 -16.12 4.82 -17.03
N LEU A 34 -17.34 4.30 -17.21
CA LEU A 34 -17.67 2.90 -16.89
C LEU A 34 -16.94 1.94 -17.84
N VAL A 35 -16.74 2.35 -19.10
CA VAL A 35 -15.95 1.59 -20.07
C VAL A 35 -14.52 1.45 -19.58
N ALA A 36 -13.85 2.55 -19.18
CA ALA A 36 -12.49 2.49 -18.66
C ALA A 36 -12.35 1.57 -17.44
N ARG A 37 -13.36 1.58 -16.54
CA ARG A 37 -13.39 0.68 -15.39
C ARG A 37 -13.54 -0.78 -15.83
N LEU A 38 -14.48 -1.09 -16.72
CA LEU A 38 -14.68 -2.43 -17.26
C LEU A 38 -13.40 -2.98 -17.90
N LEU A 39 -12.72 -2.18 -18.72
CA LEU A 39 -11.47 -2.57 -19.38
C LEU A 39 -10.39 -2.92 -18.36
N VAL A 40 -10.20 -2.05 -17.36
CA VAL A 40 -9.18 -2.22 -16.32
C VAL A 40 -9.47 -3.46 -15.46
N GLU A 41 -10.72 -3.66 -15.06
CA GLU A 41 -11.13 -4.82 -14.27
C GLU A 41 -10.88 -6.13 -15.04
N GLU A 42 -11.25 -6.18 -16.31
CA GLU A 42 -11.04 -7.35 -17.16
C GLU A 42 -9.55 -7.63 -17.40
N ILE A 43 -8.74 -6.61 -17.70
CA ILE A 43 -7.28 -6.75 -17.84
C ILE A 43 -6.67 -7.29 -16.56
N ASN A 44 -7.02 -6.71 -15.40
CA ASN A 44 -6.50 -7.15 -14.11
C ASN A 44 -6.90 -8.59 -13.79
N ARG A 45 -8.15 -8.98 -14.06
CA ARG A 45 -8.66 -10.35 -13.86
C ARG A 45 -7.88 -11.37 -14.70
N ARG A 46 -7.73 -11.12 -16.01
CA ARG A 46 -6.99 -12.01 -16.93
C ARG A 46 -5.52 -12.13 -16.54
N MET A 47 -4.92 -11.06 -16.05
CA MET A 47 -3.55 -11.09 -15.52
C MET A 47 -3.44 -11.90 -14.23
N GLU A 48 -4.37 -11.75 -13.28
CA GLU A 48 -4.40 -12.54 -12.05
C GLU A 48 -4.54 -14.04 -12.35
N GLU A 49 -5.44 -14.43 -13.27
CA GLU A 49 -5.61 -15.82 -13.71
C GLU A 49 -4.32 -16.38 -14.32
N THR A 50 -3.70 -15.62 -15.22
CA THR A 50 -2.48 -16.03 -15.92
C THR A 50 -1.32 -16.19 -14.95
N GLU A 51 -1.14 -15.24 -14.03
CA GLU A 51 -0.08 -15.28 -13.02
C GLU A 51 -0.29 -16.43 -12.02
N SER A 52 -1.54 -16.71 -11.65
CA SER A 52 -1.87 -17.88 -10.81
C SER A 52 -1.46 -19.20 -11.49
N ILE A 53 -1.68 -19.33 -12.81
CA ILE A 53 -1.26 -20.51 -13.58
C ILE A 53 0.27 -20.62 -13.65
N LEU A 54 0.96 -19.48 -13.77
CA LEU A 54 2.42 -19.41 -13.85
C LEU A 54 3.12 -19.46 -12.48
N GLY A 55 2.38 -19.53 -11.38
CA GLY A 55 2.92 -19.50 -10.02
C GLY A 55 3.60 -18.17 -9.65
N ILE A 56 3.20 -17.06 -10.29
CA ILE A 56 3.74 -15.74 -10.01
C ILE A 56 2.97 -15.14 -8.82
N GLU A 57 3.66 -14.95 -7.71
CA GLU A 57 3.09 -14.29 -6.53
C GLU A 57 3.45 -12.81 -6.48
N ARG A 58 2.42 -11.97 -6.39
CA ARG A 58 2.53 -10.52 -6.21
C ARG A 58 1.96 -10.09 -4.88
N VAL A 59 2.47 -8.98 -4.37
CA VAL A 59 2.00 -8.31 -3.16
C VAL A 59 1.12 -7.14 -3.59
N LYS A 60 -0.15 -7.14 -3.20
CA LYS A 60 -1.11 -6.09 -3.57
C LYS A 60 -0.90 -4.84 -2.72
N PRO A 61 -1.32 -3.65 -3.19
CA PRO A 61 -1.34 -2.45 -2.37
C PRO A 61 -1.98 -2.72 -1.01
N PHE A 62 -1.38 -2.19 0.05
CA PHE A 62 -1.77 -2.39 1.45
C PHE A 62 -1.58 -3.82 2.00
N GLU A 63 -0.90 -4.70 1.28
CA GLU A 63 -0.41 -5.98 1.82
C GLU A 63 1.03 -5.83 2.32
N LEU A 64 1.26 -6.15 3.59
CA LEU A 64 2.61 -6.23 4.13
C LEU A 64 3.27 -7.55 3.73
N TYR A 65 4.41 -7.48 3.05
CA TYR A 65 5.22 -8.65 2.76
C TYR A 65 6.04 -9.06 3.98
N VAL A 66 5.81 -10.26 4.51
CA VAL A 66 6.60 -10.81 5.62
C VAL A 66 7.41 -11.97 5.10
N GLN A 67 8.72 -11.92 5.30
CA GLN A 67 9.62 -13.01 4.96
C GLN A 67 10.55 -13.29 6.15
N LYS A 68 10.63 -14.57 6.54
CA LYS A 68 11.47 -15.06 7.62
C LYS A 68 12.01 -16.42 7.20
N ALA A 69 13.34 -16.52 7.10
CA ALA A 69 14.00 -17.67 6.49
C ALA A 69 13.41 -17.99 5.10
N GLN A 70 12.99 -19.25 4.87
CA GLN A 70 12.42 -19.70 3.60
C GLN A 70 10.91 -19.51 3.49
N ASN A 71 10.26 -19.07 4.56
CA ASN A 71 8.82 -18.89 4.59
C ASN A 71 8.46 -17.43 4.37
N HIS A 72 7.36 -17.20 3.67
CA HIS A 72 6.81 -15.86 3.45
C HIS A 72 5.29 -15.84 3.57
N ALA A 73 4.75 -14.68 3.91
CA ALA A 73 3.33 -14.41 3.97
C ALA A 73 3.04 -13.00 3.45
N ARG A 74 1.82 -12.80 2.94
CA ARG A 74 1.28 -11.49 2.54
C ARG A 74 0.14 -11.15 3.50
N LEU A 75 0.31 -10.09 4.27
CA LEU A 75 -0.66 -9.72 5.30
C LEU A 75 -1.50 -8.55 4.79
N PRO A 76 -2.78 -8.75 4.44
CA PRO A 76 -3.65 -7.68 3.98
C PRO A 76 -4.01 -6.76 5.15
N LEU A 77 -3.26 -5.66 5.32
CA LEU A 77 -3.48 -4.71 6.41
C LEU A 77 -4.70 -3.82 6.14
N PHE A 78 -5.05 -3.62 4.88
CA PHE A 78 -6.25 -2.91 4.49
C PHE A 78 -6.90 -3.51 3.23
N CYS A 79 -8.22 -3.68 3.30
CA CYS A 79 -9.12 -3.92 2.18
C CYS A 79 -10.35 -3.03 2.38
N PRO A 80 -11.02 -2.55 1.30
CA PRO A 80 -12.23 -1.74 1.42
C PRO A 80 -13.30 -2.36 2.33
N ASP A 81 -13.47 -3.68 2.24
CA ASP A 81 -14.44 -4.47 3.04
C ASP A 81 -14.22 -4.32 4.55
N TYR A 82 -12.99 -4.00 5.00
CA TYR A 82 -12.70 -3.80 6.42
C TYR A 82 -13.36 -2.55 6.99
N LEU A 83 -13.80 -1.62 6.13
CA LEU A 83 -14.53 -0.43 6.54
C LEU A 83 -16.04 -0.68 6.68
N GLU A 84 -16.59 -1.78 6.14
CA GLU A 84 -18.02 -2.07 6.21
C GLU A 84 -18.60 -1.99 7.63
N PRO A 85 -17.95 -2.55 8.68
CA PRO A 85 -18.47 -2.43 10.04
C PRO A 85 -18.56 -0.97 10.51
N ILE A 86 -17.59 -0.13 10.13
CA ILE A 86 -17.53 1.28 10.53
C ILE A 86 -18.59 2.09 9.78
N LEU A 87 -18.74 1.82 8.48
CA LEU A 87 -19.71 2.46 7.59
C LEU A 87 -21.15 2.09 7.98
N GLY A 88 -21.39 0.83 8.36
CA GLY A 88 -22.68 0.32 8.84
C GLY A 88 -23.06 0.75 10.27
N GLY A 89 -22.33 1.66 10.90
CA GLY A 89 -22.66 2.20 12.23
C GLY A 89 -21.93 1.54 13.41
N GLY A 90 -21.20 0.44 13.17
CA GLY A 90 -20.39 -0.27 14.17
C GLY A 90 -19.13 0.47 14.59
N ASP A 91 -18.24 -0.24 15.29
CA ASP A 91 -17.02 0.31 15.88
C ASP A 91 -15.73 -0.18 15.19
N PHE A 92 -14.61 0.46 15.53
CA PHE A 92 -13.28 0.08 15.03
C PHE A 92 -12.81 -1.28 15.54
N SER A 93 -13.35 -1.79 16.64
CA SER A 93 -12.95 -3.08 17.20
C SER A 93 -13.39 -4.24 16.28
N MET A 94 -14.56 -4.10 15.66
CA MET A 94 -15.07 -5.04 14.65
C MET A 94 -14.18 -5.05 13.41
N ALA A 95 -13.82 -3.88 12.87
CA ALA A 95 -12.90 -3.77 11.74
C ALA A 95 -11.53 -4.37 12.06
N ARG A 96 -10.98 -4.10 13.25
CA ARG A 96 -9.70 -4.66 13.70
C ARG A 96 -9.75 -6.18 13.84
N LYS A 97 -10.88 -6.74 14.29
CA LYS A 97 -11.09 -8.19 14.37
C LYS A 97 -11.05 -8.82 12.98
N LEU A 98 -11.71 -8.22 11.99
CA LEU A 98 -11.65 -8.69 10.60
C LEU A 98 -10.22 -8.66 10.03
N ILE A 99 -9.49 -7.55 10.25
CA ILE A 99 -8.08 -7.44 9.84
C ILE A 99 -7.24 -8.56 10.46
N LEU A 100 -7.38 -8.77 11.78
CA LEU A 100 -6.64 -9.78 12.50
C LEU A 100 -6.97 -11.20 11.99
N GLU A 101 -8.24 -11.52 11.78
CA GLU A 101 -8.69 -12.82 11.27
C GLU A 101 -8.12 -13.10 9.87
N ARG A 102 -8.21 -12.12 8.95
CA ARG A 102 -7.69 -12.25 7.58
C ARG A 102 -6.17 -12.33 7.56
N CYS A 103 -5.49 -11.49 8.33
CA CYS A 103 -4.04 -11.55 8.46
C CYS A 103 -3.58 -12.88 9.08
N LEU A 104 -4.32 -13.43 10.05
CA LEU A 104 -3.99 -14.73 10.66
C LEU A 104 -4.16 -15.88 9.67
N GLN A 105 -5.23 -15.87 8.88
CA GLN A 105 -5.41 -16.85 7.80
C GLN A 105 -4.22 -16.82 6.83
N SER A 106 -3.88 -15.64 6.30
CA SER A 106 -2.73 -15.51 5.38
C SER A 106 -1.39 -15.83 6.04
N TYR A 107 -1.21 -15.49 7.31
CA TYR A 107 0.02 -15.77 8.05
C TYR A 107 0.23 -17.26 8.25
N LEU A 108 -0.82 -18.01 8.63
CA LEU A 108 -0.73 -19.45 8.87
C LEU A 108 -0.49 -20.26 7.60
N LEU A 109 -0.89 -19.76 6.42
CA LEU A 109 -0.55 -20.36 5.13
C LEU A 109 0.97 -20.36 4.88
N GLY A 110 1.65 -19.25 5.21
CA GLY A 110 3.10 -19.12 5.08
C GLY A 110 3.89 -19.68 6.28
N TYR A 111 3.28 -19.65 7.47
CA TYR A 111 3.88 -20.08 8.72
C TYR A 111 2.95 -21.05 9.47
N PRO A 112 2.91 -22.34 9.09
CA PRO A 112 2.00 -23.31 9.70
C PRO A 112 2.20 -23.52 11.21
N ARG A 113 3.40 -23.21 11.73
CA ARG A 113 3.74 -23.27 13.16
C ARG A 113 3.67 -21.90 13.86
N GLY A 114 3.27 -20.85 13.14
CA GLY A 114 3.16 -19.50 13.69
C GLY A 114 1.98 -19.37 14.64
N SER A 115 2.08 -18.44 15.58
CA SER A 115 1.00 -18.13 16.51
C SER A 115 0.35 -16.77 16.22
N GLN A 116 -0.87 -16.58 16.71
CA GLN A 116 -1.52 -15.26 16.70
C GLN A 116 -0.67 -14.20 17.43
N ALA A 117 0.05 -14.58 18.49
CA ALA A 117 0.93 -13.68 19.21
C ALA A 117 2.10 -13.17 18.34
N ASP A 118 2.66 -14.03 17.48
CA ASP A 118 3.71 -13.65 16.54
C ASP A 118 3.19 -12.65 15.51
N LEU A 119 1.97 -12.88 15.00
CA LEU A 119 1.32 -11.96 14.07
C LEU A 119 1.08 -10.60 14.70
N VAL A 120 0.54 -10.56 15.92
CA VAL A 120 0.24 -9.31 16.63
C VAL A 120 1.50 -8.48 16.85
N ARG A 121 2.67 -9.09 17.08
CA ARG A 121 3.95 -8.35 17.17
C ARG A 121 4.36 -7.66 15.86
N ILE A 122 3.82 -8.10 14.72
CA ILE A 122 4.10 -7.52 13.41
C ILE A 122 3.07 -6.44 13.08
N ILE A 123 1.77 -6.76 13.18
CA ILE A 123 0.70 -5.87 12.69
C ILE A 123 0.23 -4.86 13.74
N ASP A 124 0.44 -5.15 15.03
CA ASP A 124 -0.05 -4.34 16.14
C ASP A 124 0.83 -4.49 17.41
N PRO A 125 2.12 -4.15 17.34
CA PRO A 125 3.03 -4.32 18.48
C PRO A 125 2.77 -3.34 19.63
N TRP A 126 1.93 -2.33 19.43
CA TRP A 126 1.49 -1.47 20.52
C TRP A 126 0.61 -2.20 21.54
N SER A 127 -0.23 -3.14 21.09
CA SER A 127 -1.14 -3.91 21.95
C SER A 127 -0.46 -4.59 23.15
N PRO A 128 0.64 -5.35 23.00
CA PRO A 128 1.34 -5.96 24.13
C PRO A 128 2.03 -4.94 25.04
N VAL A 129 2.58 -3.84 24.50
CA VAL A 129 3.28 -2.81 25.28
C VAL A 129 2.30 -1.98 26.11
N ARG A 130 1.16 -1.61 25.52
CA ARG A 130 0.10 -0.85 26.21
C ARG A 130 -0.44 -1.58 27.44
N LYS A 131 -0.58 -2.91 27.38
CA LYS A 131 -1.06 -3.72 28.53
C LYS A 131 -0.13 -3.65 29.73
N LYS A 132 1.17 -3.37 29.52
CA LYS A 132 2.19 -3.21 30.56
C LYS A 132 2.36 -1.76 31.03
N GLY A 133 1.82 -0.81 30.26
CA GLY A 133 1.86 0.61 30.59
C GLY A 133 0.79 1.02 31.60
N PRO A 134 0.91 2.22 32.20
CA PRO A 134 -0.10 2.74 33.12
C PRO A 134 -1.47 2.80 32.43
N SER A 135 -2.52 2.35 33.14
CA SER A 135 -3.91 2.33 32.66
C SER A 135 -4.53 3.72 32.53
N ARG A 136 -3.94 4.72 33.19
CA ARG A 136 -4.19 6.14 32.96
C ARG A 136 -3.13 6.70 32.04
N TYR A 137 -3.56 7.53 31.10
CA TYR A 137 -2.67 8.42 30.35
C TYR A 137 -1.95 9.32 31.38
N ILE A 138 -0.68 9.00 31.66
CA ILE A 138 0.19 9.87 32.44
C ILE A 138 0.89 10.75 31.42
N ASP A 139 0.57 12.04 31.44
CA ASP A 139 1.18 13.06 30.60
C ASP A 139 2.63 13.30 31.06
N GLN A 140 3.48 12.29 30.83
CA GLN A 140 4.93 12.40 30.79
C GLN A 140 5.42 12.62 29.35
N LEU A 141 4.52 13.00 28.43
CA LEU A 141 4.96 13.79 27.27
C LEU A 141 5.60 15.04 27.85
N CYS A 142 6.84 15.31 27.45
CA CYS A 142 7.65 16.43 27.94
C CYS A 142 6.77 17.64 28.29
N GLN A 143 6.61 17.93 29.58
CA GLN A 143 5.78 19.04 30.07
C GLN A 143 6.31 20.41 29.61
N ALA A 144 7.53 20.44 29.06
CA ALA A 144 8.11 21.56 28.36
C ALA A 144 8.48 21.14 26.94
N THR A 145 8.13 21.99 25.96
CA THR A 145 8.75 21.98 24.64
C THR A 145 10.25 22.19 24.83
N MET A 146 11.02 21.11 24.75
CA MET A 146 12.48 21.20 24.77
C MET A 146 12.92 22.06 23.58
N PRO A 147 13.79 23.05 23.77
CA PRO A 147 14.24 23.89 22.68
C PRO A 147 14.88 23.03 21.60
N TYR A 148 14.51 23.30 20.35
CA TYR A 148 15.02 22.58 19.18
C TYR A 148 16.56 22.64 19.16
N SER A 149 17.22 21.51 19.39
CA SER A 149 18.67 21.44 19.42
C SER A 149 19.25 21.35 18.01
N LYS A 150 20.30 22.15 17.73
CA LYS A 150 21.04 22.07 16.46
C LYS A 150 21.68 20.70 16.23
N THR A 151 22.05 19.98 17.30
CA THR A 151 22.60 18.61 17.18
C THR A 151 21.54 17.61 16.76
N ASP A 152 20.31 17.78 17.23
CA ASP A 152 19.19 16.93 16.85
C ASP A 152 18.84 17.16 15.38
N ALA A 153 18.85 18.41 14.92
CA ALA A 153 18.68 18.76 13.51
C ALA A 153 19.65 18.00 12.60
N VAL A 154 20.95 18.06 12.89
CA VAL A 154 21.99 17.37 12.10
C VAL A 154 21.79 15.84 12.10
N SER A 155 21.35 15.28 13.23
CA SER A 155 21.05 13.85 13.32
C SER A 155 19.86 13.45 12.44
N TRP A 156 18.79 14.25 12.47
CA TRP A 156 17.61 14.06 11.61
C TRP A 156 17.93 14.26 10.14
N ASP A 157 18.69 15.30 9.78
CA ASP A 157 19.09 15.57 8.40
C ASP A 157 19.89 14.40 7.84
N ARG A 158 20.89 13.91 8.59
CA ARG A 158 21.66 12.72 8.20
C ARG A 158 20.78 11.50 8.01
N MET A 159 19.82 11.27 8.92
CA MET A 159 18.88 10.16 8.79
C MET A 159 18.03 10.30 7.51
N ILE A 160 17.52 11.50 7.23
CA ILE A 160 16.67 11.79 6.06
C ILE A 160 17.46 11.67 4.74
N GLU A 161 18.71 12.10 4.72
CA GLU A 161 19.61 11.97 3.55
C GLU A 161 19.93 10.51 3.23
N GLN A 162 19.99 9.63 4.25
CA GLN A 162 20.22 8.20 4.08
C GLN A 162 18.99 7.46 3.54
N ILE A 163 17.80 8.08 3.57
CA ILE A 163 16.57 7.48 3.02
C ILE A 163 16.59 7.59 1.50
N ASN A 164 17.03 6.50 0.86
CA ASN A 164 17.07 6.37 -0.59
C ASN A 164 16.33 5.11 -1.06
N PRO A 165 14.99 5.12 -1.08
CA PRO A 165 14.20 3.98 -1.53
C PRO A 165 14.35 3.78 -3.04
N ARG A 166 14.40 2.51 -3.48
CA ARG A 166 14.34 2.19 -4.91
C ARG A 166 12.92 2.42 -5.43
N LEU A 167 12.78 3.20 -6.50
CA LEU A 167 11.47 3.50 -7.10
C LEU A 167 10.76 2.21 -7.54
N PRO A 168 9.42 2.15 -7.47
CA PRO A 168 8.68 0.96 -7.88
C PRO A 168 8.92 0.58 -9.35
N THR A 169 9.11 1.56 -10.23
CA THR A 169 9.44 1.36 -11.66
C THR A 169 10.78 0.67 -11.85
N ASP A 170 11.77 1.04 -11.04
CA ASP A 170 13.14 0.53 -11.18
C ASP A 170 13.26 -0.93 -10.73
N ARG A 171 12.24 -1.47 -10.05
CA ARG A 171 12.19 -2.84 -9.57
C ARG A 171 11.68 -3.82 -10.61
N LEU A 172 10.98 -3.34 -11.64
CA LEU A 172 10.41 -4.17 -12.70
C LEU A 172 11.50 -4.87 -13.49
N GLN A 173 11.24 -6.13 -13.85
CA GLN A 173 12.05 -6.86 -14.81
C GLN A 173 11.40 -6.77 -16.21
N ALA A 174 12.15 -7.00 -17.28
CA ALA A 174 11.58 -7.00 -18.64
C ALA A 174 10.34 -7.91 -18.81
N PRO A 175 10.27 -9.11 -18.18
CA PRO A 175 9.07 -9.94 -18.18
C PRO A 175 7.84 -9.34 -17.49
N ASP A 176 8.00 -8.29 -16.69
CA ASP A 176 6.91 -7.60 -15.99
C ASP A 176 6.24 -6.51 -16.83
N LEU A 177 6.73 -6.26 -18.04
CA LEU A 177 6.13 -5.26 -18.92
C LEU A 177 5.05 -5.85 -19.82
N LEU A 178 5.02 -7.18 -20.02
CA LEU A 178 4.20 -7.82 -21.04
C LEU A 178 3.48 -9.06 -20.51
N ALA A 179 2.24 -9.26 -20.97
CA ALA A 179 1.51 -10.52 -20.82
C ALA A 179 1.98 -11.56 -21.87
N PRO A 180 1.71 -12.87 -21.64
CA PRO A 180 1.86 -13.87 -22.69
C PRO A 180 1.10 -13.47 -23.96
N GLY A 181 1.72 -13.67 -25.13
CA GLY A 181 1.24 -13.10 -26.40
C GLY A 181 -0.22 -13.44 -26.76
N ARG A 182 -0.71 -14.61 -26.34
CA ARG A 182 -2.12 -14.99 -26.50
C ARG A 182 -3.05 -14.11 -25.67
N VAL A 183 -2.75 -13.93 -24.38
CA VAL A 183 -3.55 -13.10 -23.45
C VAL A 183 -3.55 -11.65 -23.91
N LEU A 184 -2.40 -11.14 -24.33
CA LEU A 184 -2.28 -9.80 -24.87
C LEU A 184 -3.14 -9.58 -26.12
N LYS A 185 -3.15 -10.56 -27.04
CA LYS A 185 -3.98 -10.50 -28.25
C LYS A 185 -5.48 -10.50 -27.91
N GLU A 186 -5.91 -11.42 -27.04
CA GLU A 186 -7.32 -11.52 -26.60
C GLU A 186 -7.78 -10.22 -25.91
N LEU A 187 -6.96 -9.66 -25.01
CA LEU A 187 -7.26 -8.40 -24.32
C LEU A 187 -7.28 -7.19 -25.28
N ALA A 188 -6.37 -7.14 -26.25
CA ALA A 188 -6.34 -6.05 -27.23
C ALA A 188 -7.57 -6.10 -28.16
N GLU A 189 -8.03 -7.28 -28.56
CA GLU A 189 -9.26 -7.47 -29.33
C GLU A 189 -10.49 -7.04 -28.53
N PHE A 190 -10.56 -7.41 -27.24
CA PHE A 190 -11.60 -6.98 -26.32
C PHE A 190 -11.64 -5.45 -26.16
N VAL A 191 -10.50 -4.82 -25.86
CA VAL A 191 -10.40 -3.35 -25.70
C VAL A 191 -10.79 -2.62 -26.99
N ALA A 192 -10.35 -3.13 -28.15
CA ALA A 192 -10.72 -2.53 -29.44
C ALA A 192 -12.23 -2.60 -29.69
N ALA A 193 -12.89 -3.69 -29.31
CA ALA A 193 -14.33 -3.86 -29.47
C ALA A 193 -15.13 -2.96 -28.52
N GLU A 194 -14.78 -2.93 -27.22
CA GLU A 194 -15.54 -2.21 -26.20
C GLU A 194 -15.31 -0.69 -26.24
N ALA A 195 -14.09 -0.23 -26.57
CA ALA A 195 -13.74 1.18 -26.57
C ALA A 195 -13.75 1.83 -27.96
N GLY A 196 -13.95 1.05 -29.03
CA GLY A 196 -13.85 1.53 -30.41
C GLY A 196 -12.46 2.02 -30.80
N LEU A 197 -11.41 1.57 -30.09
CA LEU A 197 -10.03 1.97 -30.34
C LEU A 197 -9.40 1.16 -31.47
N GLY A 198 -8.51 1.80 -32.26
CA GLY A 198 -7.70 1.08 -33.24
C GLY A 198 -6.80 0.03 -32.58
N ARG A 199 -6.55 -1.10 -33.26
CA ARG A 199 -5.83 -2.27 -32.71
C ARG A 199 -4.47 -1.94 -32.08
N VAL A 200 -3.71 -1.00 -32.67
CA VAL A 200 -2.40 -0.58 -32.16
C VAL A 200 -2.56 0.15 -30.83
N VAL A 201 -3.51 1.09 -30.75
CA VAL A 201 -3.80 1.87 -29.54
C VAL A 201 -4.36 0.96 -28.45
N ALA A 202 -5.28 0.05 -28.79
CA ALA A 202 -5.84 -0.93 -27.86
C ALA A 202 -4.76 -1.82 -27.24
N ARG A 203 -3.81 -2.30 -28.06
CA ARG A 203 -2.67 -3.08 -27.56
C ARG A 203 -1.79 -2.27 -26.62
N GLN A 204 -1.42 -1.05 -27.01
CA GLN A 204 -0.59 -0.17 -26.17
C GLN A 204 -1.28 0.11 -24.83
N LEU A 205 -2.59 0.38 -24.85
CA LEU A 205 -3.39 0.58 -23.64
C LEU A 205 -3.28 -0.62 -22.71
N VAL A 206 -3.45 -1.84 -23.22
CA VAL A 206 -3.33 -3.07 -22.43
C VAL A 206 -1.93 -3.20 -21.81
N GLU A 207 -0.87 -2.99 -22.61
CA GLU A 207 0.52 -3.05 -22.13
C GLU A 207 0.78 -2.01 -21.02
N GLU A 208 0.31 -0.78 -21.18
CA GLU A 208 0.46 0.27 -20.17
C GLU A 208 -0.32 -0.01 -18.88
N VAL A 209 -1.55 -0.53 -18.99
CA VAL A 209 -2.37 -0.93 -17.82
C VAL A 209 -1.71 -2.08 -17.06
N ILE A 210 -1.13 -3.06 -17.78
CA ILE A 210 -0.37 -4.17 -17.18
C ILE A 210 0.88 -3.65 -16.49
N ALA A 211 1.65 -2.76 -17.13
CA ALA A 211 2.83 -2.18 -16.55
C ALA A 211 2.49 -1.44 -15.24
N LEU A 212 1.42 -0.62 -15.24
CA LEU A 212 0.94 0.06 -14.03
C LEU A 212 0.52 -0.91 -12.93
N ARG A 213 -0.19 -1.99 -13.28
CA ARG A 213 -0.52 -3.05 -12.32
C ARG A 213 0.75 -3.61 -11.68
N ASN A 214 1.76 -3.90 -12.48
CA ASN A 214 2.97 -4.56 -11.98
C ASN A 214 3.84 -3.60 -11.15
N ILE A 215 3.80 -2.30 -11.42
CA ILE A 215 4.39 -1.24 -10.58
C ILE A 215 3.71 -1.16 -9.20
N CYS A 216 2.38 -1.31 -9.17
CA CYS A 216 1.60 -1.26 -7.92
C CYS A 216 1.62 -2.58 -7.15
N CYS A 217 1.80 -3.69 -7.86
CA CYS A 217 1.77 -5.05 -7.33
C CYS A 217 3.12 -5.74 -7.65
N PRO A 218 4.21 -5.39 -6.97
CA PRO A 218 5.51 -6.01 -7.21
C PRO A 218 5.48 -7.51 -6.88
N ARG A 219 6.37 -8.28 -7.50
CA ARG A 219 6.56 -9.70 -7.16
C ARG A 219 7.18 -9.83 -5.77
N THR A 220 6.95 -10.95 -5.10
CA THR A 220 7.60 -11.24 -3.79
C THR A 220 9.12 -11.12 -3.85
N LYS A 221 9.76 -11.56 -4.95
CA LYS A 221 11.22 -11.45 -5.18
C LYS A 221 11.75 -10.02 -5.35
N GLU A 222 10.88 -9.04 -5.61
CA GLU A 222 11.24 -7.62 -5.82
C GLU A 222 11.13 -6.79 -4.53
N LEU A 223 10.57 -7.39 -3.48
CA LEU A 223 10.38 -6.79 -2.18
C LEU A 223 11.40 -7.30 -1.18
N LYS A 224 11.84 -6.39 -0.31
CA LYS A 224 12.55 -6.74 0.92
C LYS A 224 11.54 -7.17 1.99
N PRO A 225 11.96 -7.96 2.98
CA PRO A 225 11.11 -8.29 4.11
C PRO A 225 10.54 -7.02 4.76
N TYR A 226 9.25 -7.07 5.09
CA TYR A 226 8.48 -6.00 5.73
C TYR A 226 8.27 -4.73 4.87
N GLU A 227 8.51 -4.81 3.57
CA GLU A 227 8.02 -3.79 2.64
C GLU A 227 6.52 -3.96 2.35
N MET A 228 5.85 -2.84 2.10
CA MET A 228 4.44 -2.77 1.75
C MET A 228 4.27 -1.79 0.57
N PRO A 229 3.73 -2.23 -0.57
CA PRO A 229 3.30 -1.33 -1.63
C PRO A 229 2.04 -0.57 -1.21
N LEU A 230 1.95 0.70 -1.60
CA LEU A 230 0.82 1.59 -1.32
C LEU A 230 0.49 2.41 -2.57
N ILE A 231 -0.78 2.80 -2.69
CA ILE A 231 -1.23 3.77 -3.68
C ILE A 231 -1.64 5.03 -2.92
N VAL A 232 -0.88 6.10 -3.13
CA VAL A 232 -0.95 7.32 -2.33
C VAL A 232 -1.12 8.53 -3.24
N THR A 233 -1.40 9.69 -2.66
CA THR A 233 -1.54 10.93 -3.43
C THR A 233 -0.16 11.38 -3.93
N HIS A 234 -0.03 11.73 -5.20
CA HIS A 234 1.22 12.23 -5.76
C HIS A 234 1.54 13.64 -5.22
N VAL A 235 2.81 13.99 -5.03
CA VAL A 235 3.23 15.30 -4.49
C VAL A 235 2.74 16.49 -5.32
N SER A 236 2.68 16.35 -6.65
CA SER A 236 2.13 17.38 -7.55
C SER A 236 0.60 17.46 -7.53
N ALA A 237 -0.10 16.52 -6.89
CA ALA A 237 -1.56 16.54 -6.82
C ALA A 237 -2.10 17.73 -6.01
N ARG A 238 -1.24 18.43 -5.25
CA ARG A 238 -1.57 19.72 -4.62
C ARG A 238 -1.93 20.81 -5.63
N LEU A 239 -1.56 20.62 -6.91
CA LEU A 239 -1.86 21.51 -8.04
C LEU A 239 -3.01 20.97 -8.94
N SER A 240 -3.66 19.86 -8.56
CA SER A 240 -4.78 19.32 -9.32
C SER A 240 -6.06 20.09 -8.99
N GLU A 241 -6.80 20.51 -10.01
CA GLU A 241 -8.11 21.17 -9.88
C GLU A 241 -9.15 20.30 -9.13
N ASP A 242 -8.95 18.98 -9.09
CA ASP A 242 -9.90 18.05 -8.48
C ASP A 242 -9.71 17.90 -6.96
N VAL A 243 -10.75 18.28 -6.21
CA VAL A 243 -10.78 18.16 -4.75
C VAL A 243 -11.03 16.72 -4.28
N SER A 244 -11.78 15.93 -5.08
CA SER A 244 -12.16 14.55 -4.76
C SER A 244 -11.00 13.57 -4.92
N THR A 245 -10.75 12.73 -3.90
CA THR A 245 -9.65 11.74 -3.89
C THR A 245 -9.68 10.83 -5.11
N ARG A 246 -10.88 10.45 -5.58
CA ARG A 246 -11.09 9.63 -6.78
C ARG A 246 -10.34 10.13 -8.01
N PHE A 247 -10.26 11.44 -8.21
CA PHE A 247 -9.70 12.06 -9.42
C PHE A 247 -8.31 12.65 -9.20
N ARG A 248 -7.83 12.68 -7.96
CA ARG A 248 -6.48 13.15 -7.66
C ARG A 248 -5.45 12.31 -8.37
N GLN A 249 -4.32 12.93 -8.66
CA GLN A 249 -3.17 12.20 -9.17
C GLN A 249 -2.64 11.29 -8.05
N LEU A 250 -2.63 9.99 -8.33
CA LEU A 250 -2.10 8.97 -7.42
C LEU A 250 -0.72 8.51 -7.92
N THR A 251 0.03 7.87 -7.04
CA THR A 251 1.30 7.23 -7.36
C THR A 251 1.47 5.96 -6.53
N SER A 252 2.20 4.99 -7.06
CA SER A 252 2.64 3.82 -6.31
C SER A 252 3.89 4.19 -5.50
N VAL A 253 3.94 3.75 -4.25
CA VAL A 253 5.13 3.81 -3.40
C VAL A 253 5.32 2.48 -2.70
N ILE A 254 6.57 2.12 -2.39
CA ILE A 254 6.88 0.97 -1.55
C ILE A 254 7.56 1.49 -0.29
N ILE A 255 6.95 1.26 0.86
CA ILE A 255 7.47 1.68 2.16
C ILE A 255 7.97 0.47 2.94
N THR A 256 9.00 0.66 3.76
CA THR A 256 9.47 -0.36 4.68
C THR A 256 8.72 -0.17 6.01
N VAL A 257 7.73 -1.00 6.32
CA VAL A 257 6.95 -0.85 7.56
C VAL A 257 7.78 -1.18 8.80
N TRP A 258 8.71 -2.11 8.66
CA TRP A 258 9.65 -2.49 9.71
C TRP A 258 11.03 -2.72 9.13
N ASN A 259 12.06 -2.19 9.76
CA ASN A 259 13.39 -2.76 9.58
C ASN A 259 13.47 -4.07 10.37
N PRO A 260 14.20 -5.10 9.90
CA PRO A 260 14.36 -6.34 10.65
C PRO A 260 14.87 -6.10 12.09
N GLU A 261 15.80 -5.16 12.28
CA GLU A 261 16.34 -4.84 13.59
C GLU A 261 15.30 -4.18 14.52
N GLU A 262 14.33 -3.44 13.95
CA GLU A 262 13.23 -2.81 14.69
C GLU A 262 12.26 -3.84 15.27
N LEU A 263 12.06 -4.96 14.58
CA LEU A 263 11.23 -6.08 15.05
C LEU A 263 11.97 -6.95 16.07
N ASP A 264 13.27 -7.18 15.86
CA ASP A 264 14.08 -8.01 16.77
C ASP A 264 14.34 -7.31 18.11
N ARG A 265 14.45 -5.97 18.10
CA ARG A 265 14.75 -5.15 19.29
C ARG A 265 13.56 -4.28 19.72
N GLN A 266 12.34 -4.79 19.64
CA GLN A 266 11.16 -4.05 20.08
C GLN A 266 11.24 -3.69 21.58
N PRO A 267 11.15 -2.40 21.94
CA PRO A 267 11.09 -1.97 23.32
C PRO A 267 9.85 -2.52 24.01
N ASP A 268 10.02 -2.97 25.24
CA ASP A 268 8.95 -3.46 26.10
C ASP A 268 8.33 -2.35 26.98
N THR A 269 8.92 -1.15 26.96
CA THR A 269 8.43 0.04 27.66
C THR A 269 7.67 0.98 26.73
N VAL A 270 6.64 1.63 27.27
CA VAL A 270 5.84 2.63 26.53
C VAL A 270 6.70 3.77 25.96
N PRO A 271 7.60 4.43 26.74
CA PRO A 271 8.41 5.52 26.19
C PRO A 271 9.35 5.08 25.08
N GLY A 272 10.00 3.91 25.24
CA GLY A 272 10.89 3.35 24.22
C GLY A 272 10.14 3.04 22.92
N PHE A 273 8.96 2.42 23.03
CA PHE A 273 8.13 2.09 21.87
C PHE A 273 7.66 3.35 21.14
N LEU A 274 7.21 4.38 21.88
CA LEU A 274 6.80 5.65 21.27
C LEU A 274 7.97 6.38 20.58
N ALA A 275 9.17 6.31 21.14
CA ALA A 275 10.37 6.87 20.51
C ALA A 275 10.71 6.16 19.19
N GLN A 276 10.64 4.82 19.17
CA GLN A 276 10.80 4.05 17.94
C GLN A 276 9.70 4.35 16.92
N LEU A 277 8.44 4.42 17.35
CA LEU A 277 7.30 4.73 16.50
C LEU A 277 7.47 6.10 15.80
N LYS A 278 7.90 7.12 16.54
CA LYS A 278 8.18 8.46 15.99
C LYS A 278 9.24 8.41 14.88
N ARG A 279 10.38 7.75 15.13
CA ARG A 279 11.47 7.60 14.14
C ARG A 279 10.98 6.88 12.89
N ARG A 280 10.19 5.82 13.08
CA ARG A 280 9.61 5.06 11.98
C ARG A 280 8.64 5.89 11.14
N ILE A 281 7.72 6.64 11.76
CA ILE A 281 6.78 7.51 11.03
C ILE A 281 7.55 8.50 10.15
N VAL A 282 8.60 9.13 10.70
CA VAL A 282 9.47 10.02 9.92
C VAL A 282 10.08 9.27 8.73
N ARG A 283 10.69 8.10 8.97
CA ARG A 283 11.29 7.28 7.91
C ARG A 283 10.30 6.96 6.80
N VAL A 284 9.14 6.42 7.14
CA VAL A 284 8.09 6.01 6.19
C VAL A 284 7.55 7.19 5.39
N CYS A 285 7.34 8.35 6.03
CA CYS A 285 6.93 9.57 5.33
C CYS A 285 7.96 10.03 4.30
N PHE A 286 9.24 10.03 4.64
CA PHE A 286 10.30 10.42 3.71
C PHE A 286 10.54 9.36 2.63
N GLU A 287 10.39 8.07 2.92
CA GLU A 287 10.43 7.01 1.90
C GLU A 287 9.34 7.22 0.85
N ALA A 288 8.11 7.51 1.27
CA ALA A 288 7.02 7.82 0.35
C ALA A 288 7.30 9.11 -0.43
N TYR A 289 7.77 10.17 0.24
CA TYR A 289 8.06 11.47 -0.39
C TYR A 289 9.14 11.38 -1.48
N ARG A 290 10.22 10.61 -1.24
CA ARG A 290 11.27 10.35 -2.23
C ARG A 290 10.78 9.58 -3.46
N GLN A 291 9.66 8.87 -3.33
CA GLN A 291 8.95 8.19 -4.42
C GLN A 291 7.78 9.04 -4.97
N ASN A 292 7.78 10.35 -4.73
CA ASN A 292 6.75 11.30 -5.12
C ASN A 292 5.36 11.09 -4.50
N GLY A 293 5.28 10.36 -3.38
CA GLY A 293 4.03 10.08 -2.66
C GLY A 293 3.86 10.92 -1.40
N LEU A 294 2.60 11.26 -1.08
CA LEU A 294 2.18 11.91 0.16
C LEU A 294 1.27 10.98 0.94
N LEU A 295 1.72 10.58 2.12
CA LEU A 295 0.92 9.83 3.08
C LEU A 295 0.00 10.77 3.85
N THR A 296 -1.25 10.36 4.00
CA THR A 296 -2.25 10.95 4.86
C THR A 296 -2.27 10.22 6.20
N LEU A 297 -2.86 10.85 7.21
CA LEU A 297 -3.00 10.24 8.54
C LEU A 297 -3.75 8.90 8.51
N MET A 298 -4.60 8.66 7.50
CA MET A 298 -5.33 7.40 7.37
C MET A 298 -4.47 6.24 6.87
N GLU A 299 -3.32 6.52 6.25
CA GLU A 299 -2.37 5.51 5.75
C GLU A 299 -1.24 5.19 6.75
N LEU A 300 -1.06 6.04 7.77
CA LEU A 300 -0.06 5.91 8.84
C LEU A 300 -0.64 5.17 10.06
#